data_AF-A0A835WZP5-F1
#
_entry.id   AF-A0A835WZP5-F1
#
_cell.length_a   1.000
_cell.length_b   1.000
_cell.length_c   1.000
_cell.angle_alpha   90.00
_cell.angle_beta   90.00
_cell.angle_gamma   90.00
#
_symmetry.space_group_name_H-M   'P 1'
#
loop_
_entity.id
_entity.type
_entity.pdbx_description
1 polymer ?
#
loop_
_entity_poly.entity_id
_entity_poly.type
_entity_poly.pdbx_seq_one_letter_code
_entity_poly.pdbx_strand_id
1 'polypeptide(L)'
;MNIIEVNKIFRKSIIKGFFEPQLVNLDFKKSSVKHPTIPDDGLMQSHLLHIFFDIETGSDYPDGDEWFIVDLLFPYDIKFPDSLKGTDYFTIIAVEDGKNFWHHRELIRFKYGKSKKLGESLEFIESKYKELHSMLEPLEKDLK
;
A
#
# COMPACT_ATOMS: atom_id res chain seq x y z
N MET A 1 -21.48 -14.58 -11.71
CA MET A 1 -20.13 -14.07 -11.39
C MET A 1 -19.82 -14.54 -9.97
N ASN A 2 -18.63 -15.09 -9.74
CA ASN A 2 -18.22 -15.59 -8.42
C ASN A 2 -18.04 -14.40 -7.46
N ILE A 3 -18.38 -14.54 -6.17
CA ILE A 3 -18.19 -13.49 -5.15
C ILE A 3 -16.76 -12.94 -5.13
N ILE A 4 -15.76 -13.81 -5.32
CA ILE A 4 -14.35 -13.42 -5.40
C ILE A 4 -14.11 -12.44 -6.56
N GLU A 5 -14.66 -12.75 -7.74
CA GLU A 5 -14.52 -11.90 -8.93
C GLU A 5 -15.25 -10.57 -8.74
N VAL A 6 -16.44 -10.61 -8.14
CA VAL A 6 -17.26 -9.43 -7.83
C VAL A 6 -16.48 -8.49 -6.91
N ASN A 7 -15.95 -9.00 -5.81
CA ASN A 7 -15.20 -8.22 -4.83
C ASN A 7 -13.95 -7.57 -5.46
N LYS A 8 -13.19 -8.32 -6.27
CA LYS A 8 -12.03 -7.78 -7.00
C LYS A 8 -12.41 -6.67 -7.96
N ILE A 9 -13.52 -6.82 -8.69
CA ILE A 9 -14.03 -5.77 -9.59
C ILE A 9 -14.36 -4.51 -8.80
N PHE A 10 -15.10 -4.61 -7.70
CA PHE A 10 -15.46 -3.45 -6.86
C PHE A 10 -14.23 -2.75 -6.28
N ARG A 11 -13.29 -3.51 -5.71
CA ARG A 11 -12.02 -2.98 -5.21
C ARG A 11 -11.27 -2.22 -6.30
N LYS A 12 -11.08 -2.84 -7.47
CA LYS A 12 -10.39 -2.21 -8.60
C LYS A 12 -11.11 -0.95 -9.07
N SER A 13 -12.44 -0.97 -9.14
CA SER A 13 -13.24 0.19 -9.53
C SER A 13 -13.09 1.36 -8.56
N ILE A 14 -13.13 1.13 -7.24
CA ILE A 14 -13.00 2.23 -6.27
C ILE A 14 -11.56 2.76 -6.20
N ILE A 15 -10.56 1.89 -6.32
CA ILE A 15 -9.14 2.29 -6.33
C ILE A 15 -8.86 3.17 -7.55
N LYS A 16 -9.22 2.69 -8.76
CA LYS A 16 -8.99 3.44 -10.01
C LYS A 16 -9.88 4.67 -10.14
N GLY A 17 -11.11 4.61 -9.65
CA GLY A 17 -12.09 5.68 -9.77
C GLY A 17 -11.97 6.79 -8.73
N PHE A 18 -11.39 6.50 -7.56
CA PHE A 18 -11.27 7.45 -6.46
C PHE A 18 -9.84 7.53 -5.91
N PHE A 19 -9.29 6.46 -5.32
CA PHE A 19 -8.06 6.57 -4.53
C PHE A 19 -6.83 6.98 -5.35
N GLU A 20 -6.59 6.35 -6.51
CA GLU A 20 -5.45 6.71 -7.35
C GLU A 20 -5.52 8.16 -7.85
N PRO A 21 -6.63 8.66 -8.43
CA PRO A 21 -6.75 10.07 -8.80
C PRO A 21 -6.53 11.02 -7.62
N GLN A 22 -7.06 10.70 -6.44
CA GLN A 22 -6.91 11.55 -5.26
C GLN A 22 -5.46 11.57 -4.74
N LEU A 23 -4.78 10.43 -4.73
CA LEU A 23 -3.35 10.38 -4.39
C LEU A 23 -2.51 11.17 -5.40
N VAL A 24 -2.82 11.10 -6.70
CA VAL A 24 -2.14 11.91 -7.72
C VAL A 24 -2.33 13.41 -7.48
N ASN A 25 -3.51 13.84 -7.01
CA ASN A 25 -3.74 15.25 -6.61
C ASN A 25 -2.92 15.65 -5.37
N LEU A 26 -2.47 14.68 -4.59
CA LEU A 26 -1.53 14.86 -3.47
C LEU A 26 -0.07 14.65 -3.93
N ASP A 27 0.25 14.87 -5.21
CA ASP A 27 1.60 14.75 -5.79
C ASP A 27 2.21 13.34 -5.81
N PHE A 28 1.42 12.28 -5.55
CA PHE A 28 1.90 10.92 -5.83
C PHE A 28 2.09 10.71 -7.33
N LYS A 29 3.18 10.06 -7.70
CA LYS A 29 3.54 9.72 -9.08
C LYS A 29 3.58 8.21 -9.23
N LYS A 30 3.46 7.76 -10.48
CA LYS A 30 3.66 6.35 -10.82
C LYS A 30 5.03 5.89 -10.32
N SER A 31 5.04 4.77 -9.61
CA SER A 31 6.28 4.16 -9.17
C SER A 31 6.99 3.41 -10.30
N SER A 32 8.32 3.49 -10.31
CA SER A 32 9.19 2.64 -11.14
C SER A 32 9.51 1.28 -10.51
N VAL A 33 9.17 1.08 -9.23
CA VAL A 33 9.42 -0.15 -8.48
C VAL A 33 8.33 -1.18 -8.77
N LYS A 34 8.70 -2.45 -8.84
CA LYS A 34 7.77 -3.57 -8.92
C LYS A 34 7.63 -4.24 -7.56
N HIS A 35 6.40 -4.46 -7.12
CA HIS A 35 6.12 -5.22 -5.92
C HIS A 35 6.41 -6.71 -6.17
N PRO A 36 6.99 -7.45 -5.22
CA PRO A 36 7.32 -8.86 -5.41
C PRO A 36 6.08 -9.76 -5.61
N THR A 37 4.92 -9.38 -5.07
CA THR A 37 3.69 -10.20 -5.09
C THR A 37 2.47 -9.51 -5.68
N ILE A 38 2.51 -8.19 -5.91
CA ILE A 38 1.37 -7.42 -6.42
C ILE A 38 1.72 -7.00 -7.86
N PRO A 39 0.97 -7.47 -8.87
CA PRO A 39 1.35 -7.27 -10.27
C PRO A 39 1.06 -5.85 -10.79
N ASP A 40 0.09 -5.16 -10.18
CA ASP A 40 -0.30 -3.81 -10.56
C ASP A 40 0.79 -2.78 -10.18
N ASP A 41 0.84 -1.68 -10.94
CA ASP A 41 1.80 -0.60 -10.69
C ASP A 41 1.48 0.16 -9.39
N GLY A 42 2.53 0.57 -8.68
CA GLY A 42 2.41 1.37 -7.46
C GLY A 42 2.45 2.88 -7.69
N LEU A 43 2.27 3.63 -6.60
CA LEU A 43 2.39 5.08 -6.52
C LEU A 43 3.43 5.48 -5.46
N MET A 44 4.04 6.65 -5.58
CA MET A 44 5.04 7.13 -4.63
C MET A 44 5.13 8.66 -4.61
N GLN A 45 5.51 9.26 -3.48
CA GLN A 45 5.95 10.67 -3.41
C GLN A 45 7.47 10.80 -3.31
N SER A 46 8.17 9.74 -2.94
CA SER A 46 9.63 9.68 -2.86
C SER A 46 10.14 8.32 -3.37
N HIS A 47 11.46 8.15 -3.42
CA HIS A 47 12.07 6.86 -3.75
C HIS A 47 12.14 5.91 -2.55
N LEU A 48 11.78 6.36 -1.34
CA LEU A 48 11.88 5.56 -0.12
C LEU A 48 10.68 4.65 0.09
N LEU A 49 9.47 5.14 -0.16
CA LEU A 49 8.24 4.45 0.21
C LEU A 49 7.24 4.44 -0.94
N HIS A 50 6.70 3.27 -1.20
CA HIS A 50 5.90 2.99 -2.39
C HIS A 50 4.57 2.36 -2.00
N ILE A 51 3.46 2.93 -2.45
CA ILE A 51 2.10 2.43 -2.21
C ILE A 51 1.71 1.44 -3.31
N PHE A 52 1.27 0.26 -2.90
CA PHE A 52 0.61 -0.73 -3.76
C PHE A 52 -0.77 -1.07 -3.17
N PHE A 53 -1.70 -1.47 -4.05
CA PHE A 53 -3.04 -1.88 -3.64
C PHE A 53 -3.20 -3.39 -3.82
N ASP A 54 -3.41 -4.10 -2.72
CA ASP A 54 -3.71 -5.52 -2.74
C ASP A 54 -5.23 -5.72 -2.76
N ILE A 55 -5.70 -6.17 -3.93
CA ILE A 55 -7.11 -6.50 -4.18
C ILE A 55 -7.41 -8.00 -3.99
N GLU A 56 -6.38 -8.83 -3.83
CA GLU A 56 -6.45 -10.29 -3.80
C GLU A 56 -6.76 -10.81 -2.40
N THR A 57 -6.03 -10.32 -1.39
CA THR A 57 -6.16 -10.78 0.00
C THR A 57 -7.57 -10.57 0.53
N GLY A 58 -8.20 -11.65 1.02
CA GLY A 58 -9.56 -11.68 1.57
C GLY A 58 -10.66 -11.23 0.59
N SER A 59 -10.42 -11.37 -0.72
CA SER A 59 -11.46 -11.18 -1.74
C SER A 59 -12.55 -12.26 -1.68
N ASP A 60 -12.31 -13.35 -0.96
CA ASP A 60 -13.25 -14.42 -0.65
C ASP A 60 -14.19 -14.11 0.53
N TYR A 61 -13.96 -13.01 1.25
CA TYR A 61 -14.81 -12.63 2.38
C TYR A 61 -16.16 -12.05 1.93
N PRO A 62 -17.26 -12.30 2.68
CA PRO A 62 -18.58 -11.78 2.34
C PRO A 62 -18.67 -10.26 2.22
N ASP A 63 -17.83 -9.54 2.97
CA ASP A 63 -17.71 -8.07 2.98
C ASP A 63 -16.46 -7.58 2.23
N GLY A 64 -15.86 -8.44 1.40
CA GLY A 64 -14.62 -8.14 0.69
C GLY A 64 -14.74 -6.94 -0.24
N ASP A 65 -15.93 -6.57 -0.69
CA ASP A 65 -16.19 -5.38 -1.50
C ASP A 65 -16.20 -4.05 -0.71
N GLU A 66 -16.02 -4.07 0.61
CA GLU A 66 -15.97 -2.86 1.46
C GLU A 66 -14.57 -2.54 2.02
N TRP A 67 -13.54 -3.27 1.59
CA TRP A 67 -12.16 -2.99 2.02
C TRP A 67 -11.11 -3.52 1.04
N PHE A 68 -9.91 -2.96 1.10
CA PHE A 68 -8.70 -3.47 0.44
C PHE A 68 -7.49 -3.25 1.34
N ILE A 69 -6.34 -3.81 0.98
CA ILE A 69 -5.09 -3.56 1.70
C ILE A 69 -4.23 -2.57 0.90
N VAL A 70 -3.67 -1.60 1.61
CA VAL A 70 -2.54 -0.78 1.12
C VAL A 70 -1.26 -1.39 1.63
N ASP A 71 -0.37 -1.70 0.71
CA ASP A 71 0.96 -2.23 0.99
C ASP A 71 2.00 -1.12 0.75
N LEU A 72 2.65 -0.64 1.81
CA LEU A 72 3.69 0.38 1.78
C LEU A 72 5.05 -0.29 1.76
N LEU A 73 5.63 -0.38 0.57
CA LEU A 73 6.89 -1.07 0.29
C LEU A 73 8.08 -0.12 0.39
N PHE A 74 9.07 -0.51 1.19
CA PHE A 74 10.42 0.03 1.16
C PHE A 74 11.29 -0.87 0.24
N PRO A 75 11.78 -0.37 -0.90
CA PRO A 75 12.22 -1.22 -2.01
C PRO A 75 13.70 -1.64 -1.95
N TYR A 76 14.39 -1.38 -0.83
CA TYR A 76 15.82 -1.59 -0.70
C TYR A 76 16.15 -2.75 0.23
N ASP A 77 17.08 -3.59 -0.22
CA ASP A 77 17.64 -4.69 0.56
C ASP A 77 18.83 -4.17 1.40
N ILE A 78 18.50 -3.58 2.55
CA ILE A 78 19.48 -3.06 3.51
C ILE A 78 19.28 -3.68 4.89
N LYS A 79 20.28 -3.52 5.76
CA LYS A 79 20.12 -3.82 7.18
C LYS A 79 19.12 -2.83 7.80
N PHE A 80 17.89 -3.30 8.01
CA PHE A 80 16.81 -2.49 8.55
C PHE A 80 16.97 -2.27 10.06
N PRO A 81 16.73 -1.05 10.58
CA PRO A 81 16.83 -0.76 12.01
C PRO A 81 15.86 -1.59 12.84
N ASP A 82 16.31 -2.12 13.97
CA ASP A 82 15.46 -2.94 14.86
C ASP A 82 14.26 -2.16 15.40
N SER A 83 14.40 -0.85 15.60
CA SER A 83 13.32 0.03 16.06
C SER A 83 12.18 0.21 15.05
N LEU A 84 12.39 -0.15 13.78
CA LEU A 84 11.39 -0.05 12.72
C LEU A 84 10.82 -1.42 12.32
N LYS A 85 11.19 -2.48 13.05
CA LYS A 85 10.68 -3.84 12.81
C LYS A 85 9.47 -4.10 13.68
N GLY A 86 8.48 -4.77 13.10
CA GLY A 86 7.29 -5.21 13.81
C GLY A 86 6.03 -4.95 13.01
N THR A 87 4.92 -5.53 13.46
CA THR A 87 3.61 -5.40 12.80
C THR A 87 3.10 -3.96 12.78
N ASP A 88 3.51 -3.15 13.74
CA ASP A 88 3.14 -1.72 13.83
C ASP A 88 4.00 -0.84 12.90
N TYR A 89 5.08 -1.40 12.35
CA TYR A 89 6.03 -0.73 11.46
C TYR A 89 6.26 -1.63 10.24
N PHE A 90 7.48 -2.12 10.00
CA PHE A 90 7.77 -2.93 8.84
C PHE A 90 7.97 -4.41 9.20
N THR A 91 7.39 -5.26 8.36
CA THR A 91 7.63 -6.70 8.33
C THR A 91 8.32 -7.08 7.02
N ILE A 92 8.74 -8.34 6.91
CA ILE A 92 9.57 -8.81 5.80
C ILE A 92 8.72 -9.52 4.75
N ILE A 93 8.96 -9.22 3.47
CA ILE A 93 8.58 -10.08 2.35
C ILE A 93 9.83 -10.84 1.93
N ALA A 94 9.84 -12.14 2.20
CA ALA A 94 10.89 -13.04 1.72
C ALA A 94 10.58 -13.48 0.28
N VAL A 95 11.55 -13.34 -0.64
CA VAL A 95 11.46 -13.88 -2.00
C VAL A 95 12.48 -15.01 -2.22
N GLU A 96 12.23 -15.86 -3.22
CA GLU A 96 12.97 -17.11 -3.45
C GLU A 96 14.50 -16.93 -3.64
N ASP A 97 14.95 -15.76 -4.09
CA ASP A 97 16.38 -15.44 -4.31
C ASP A 97 17.12 -14.94 -3.05
N GLY A 98 16.51 -15.04 -1.86
CA GLY A 98 17.10 -14.59 -0.61
C GLY A 98 17.13 -13.07 -0.41
N LYS A 99 16.60 -12.30 -1.38
CA LYS A 99 16.32 -10.87 -1.20
C LYS A 99 15.14 -10.72 -0.24
N ASN A 100 15.21 -9.68 0.58
CA ASN A 100 14.15 -9.32 1.49
C ASN A 100 13.69 -7.90 1.22
N PHE A 101 12.39 -7.72 1.15
CA PHE A 101 11.78 -6.40 1.13
C PHE A 101 11.14 -6.10 2.47
N TRP A 102 11.07 -4.81 2.81
CA TRP A 102 10.41 -4.34 4.02
C TRP A 102 9.10 -3.68 3.64
N HIS A 103 8.03 -4.04 4.31
CA HIS A 103 6.72 -3.45 4.02
C HIS A 103 5.83 -3.29 5.23
N HIS A 104 4.86 -2.39 5.12
CA HIS A 104 3.79 -2.20 6.08
C HIS A 104 2.45 -2.38 5.38
N ARG A 105 1.52 -3.12 5.99
CA ARG A 105 0.21 -3.39 5.40
C ARG A 105 -0.89 -2.77 6.25
N GLU A 106 -1.73 -1.95 5.62
CA GLU A 106 -2.90 -1.35 6.26
C GLU A 106 -4.19 -1.81 5.61
N LEU A 107 -5.18 -2.17 6.43
CA LEU A 107 -6.52 -2.51 5.96
C LEU A 107 -7.35 -1.23 5.85
N ILE A 108 -7.70 -0.87 4.61
CA ILE A 108 -8.49 0.33 4.30
C ILE A 108 -9.94 -0.07 4.11
N ARG A 109 -10.80 0.35 5.04
CA ARG A 109 -12.26 0.15 4.95
C ARG A 109 -12.92 1.32 4.27
N PHE A 110 -13.66 1.05 3.22
CA PHE A 110 -14.47 2.03 2.52
C PHE A 110 -15.93 1.56 2.51
N LYS A 111 -16.88 2.47 2.76
CA LYS A 111 -18.30 2.13 2.57
C LYS A 111 -18.81 2.78 1.30
N TYR A 112 -19.27 1.95 0.37
CA TYR A 112 -19.87 2.42 -0.87
C TYR A 112 -21.07 3.35 -0.59
N GLY A 113 -21.19 4.42 -1.37
CA GLY A 113 -22.26 5.41 -1.22
C GLY A 113 -22.13 6.41 -0.07
N LYS A 114 -21.02 6.38 0.70
CA LYS A 114 -20.73 7.37 1.76
C LYS A 114 -19.42 8.10 1.48
N SER A 115 -19.47 9.15 0.66
CA SER A 115 -18.30 9.95 0.24
C SER A 115 -17.40 10.40 1.41
N LYS A 116 -17.99 10.80 2.54
CA LYS A 116 -17.23 11.17 3.75
C LYS A 116 -16.25 10.07 4.21
N LYS A 117 -16.65 8.80 4.12
CA LYS A 117 -15.79 7.66 4.52
C LYS A 117 -14.63 7.43 3.56
N LEU A 118 -14.81 7.77 2.27
CA LEU A 118 -13.72 7.69 1.29
C LEU A 118 -12.65 8.75 1.55
N GLY A 119 -13.08 9.99 1.88
CA GLY A 119 -12.18 11.05 2.31
C GLY A 119 -11.39 10.69 3.57
N GLU A 120 -12.08 10.21 4.62
CA GLU A 120 -11.44 9.74 5.85
C GLU A 120 -10.41 8.61 5.59
N SER A 121 -10.74 7.68 4.68
CA SER A 121 -9.83 6.61 4.28
C SER A 121 -8.59 7.14 3.56
N LEU A 122 -8.77 8.13 2.68
CA LEU A 122 -7.67 8.78 1.97
C LEU A 122 -6.76 9.55 2.94
N GLU A 123 -7.33 10.33 3.85
CA GLU A 123 -6.60 11.06 4.90
C GLU A 123 -5.78 10.10 5.77
N PHE A 124 -6.36 8.94 6.11
CA PHE A 124 -5.63 7.89 6.83
C PHE A 124 -4.44 7.35 6.05
N ILE A 125 -4.61 7.02 4.75
CA ILE A 125 -3.51 6.56 3.89
C ILE A 125 -2.39 7.62 3.83
N GLU A 126 -2.75 8.88 3.62
CA GLU A 126 -1.78 9.98 3.53
C GLU A 126 -1.03 10.17 4.86
N SER A 127 -1.76 10.19 5.98
CA SER A 127 -1.15 10.32 7.31
C SER A 127 -0.20 9.17 7.60
N LYS A 128 -0.60 7.93 7.28
CA LYS A 128 0.25 6.75 7.49
C LYS A 128 1.47 6.74 6.59
N TYR A 129 1.31 7.13 5.32
CA TYR A 129 2.44 7.29 4.41
C TYR A 129 3.47 8.29 4.96
N LYS A 130 3.03 9.49 5.39
CA LYS A 130 3.93 10.52 5.94
C LYS A 130 4.63 10.05 7.22
N GLU A 131 3.90 9.39 8.12
CA GLU A 131 4.44 8.83 9.35
C GLU A 131 5.58 7.85 9.05
N LEU A 132 5.31 6.82 8.25
CA LEU A 132 6.29 5.79 7.91
C LEU A 132 7.45 6.33 7.07
N HIS A 133 7.16 7.25 6.14
CA HIS A 133 8.19 7.90 5.33
C HIS A 133 9.21 8.64 6.21
N SER A 134 8.73 9.44 7.19
CA SER A 134 9.61 10.20 8.08
C SER A 134 10.54 9.31 8.91
N MET A 135 10.11 8.08 9.23
CA MET A 135 10.93 7.09 9.93
C MET A 135 12.02 6.50 9.04
N LEU A 136 11.81 6.50 7.71
CA LEU A 136 12.74 5.95 6.72
C LEU A 136 13.75 6.99 6.21
N GLU A 137 13.46 8.29 6.28
CA GLU A 137 14.37 9.37 5.87
C GLU A 137 15.81 9.23 6.38
N PRO A 138 16.06 8.84 7.66
CA PRO A 138 17.43 8.64 8.15
C PRO A 138 18.22 7.54 7.43
N LEU A 139 17.54 6.64 6.70
CA LEU A 139 18.14 5.56 5.92
C LEU A 139 18.55 6.00 4.52
N GLU A 140 18.08 7.16 4.04
CA GLU A 140 18.39 7.67 2.71
C GLU A 140 19.91 7.82 2.48
N LYS A 141 20.65 8.20 3.53
CA LYS A 141 22.12 8.30 3.50
C LYS A 141 22.83 6.97 3.19
N ASP A 142 22.16 5.86 3.46
CA ASP A 142 22.69 4.50 3.28
C ASP A 142 22.29 3.93 1.91
N LEU A 143 21.42 4.64 1.17
CA LEU A 143 21.03 4.31 -0.21
C LEU A 143 22.02 4.95 -1.18
N LYS A 144 22.78 4.13 -1.90
CA LYS A 144 23.77 4.57 -2.90
C LYS A 144 23.37 4.13 -4.30
#